data_AF-A0A1M5GYJ0-F1
#
_entry.id   AF-A0A1M5GYJ0-F1
#
_cell.length_a   1.000
_cell.length_b   1.000
_cell.length_c   1.000
_cell.angle_alpha   90.00
_cell.angle_beta   90.00
_cell.angle_gamma   90.00
#
_symmetry.space_group_name_H-M   'P 1'
#
loop_
_entity.id
_entity.type
_entity.pdbx_description
1 polymer ?
#
loop_
_entity_poly.entity_id
_entity_poly.type
_entity_poly.pdbx_seq_one_letter_code
_entity_poly.pdbx_strand_id
1 'polypeptide(L)'
;MLIWQWGLIVSSALLLVVFIFVLLRYFSLKKNVSKPDVADEVESVELHADKQDVSVEEKRQWLALLEQQRNICAQLLTELPKSDFQGRAALSCWAIFLDVEIHIIEHSVPNPKVLALLDGFKSLLDKVDRAQEIDALLKSLKVNQSLLRELNKVIQKAGEKVFAQVNITSELNLQFEKLQKKLEKETELDESLALLRSEMASMYEFSERLKLHLAEVKEEGDNALYVDALEAFLSEADQSDFLHSVRSELDDKVSDLKQLAAYQKTIIADLKEQVRKVKVDHEGDGKHIGVYDISIARLEKTLLESSRVVKRLEGKLESLQAIRYNLNIDVIKRDEALKRKKALLKKQDEGLTQGIDIYGVIDEERSTMKNMEDLLYQDSFTEESDAFANEQASKLSSLRLMVNESELYVEMLERDLDKARDLRENLEYKLLHPDAIDETVMGEGEDDILASQDQEEVENLREINEELEEERKRLEAELFDGQDQSEEFEKLQKKIKELDSKIESVQKKYVEMEERYLAALMAKEDNL
;
A
#
# COMPACT_ATOMS: atom_id res chain seq x y z
N MET A 1 47.61 -54.75 -17.47
CA MET A 1 47.14 -53.40 -17.84
C MET A 1 47.39 -53.03 -19.31
N LEU A 2 48.51 -53.44 -19.94
CA LEU A 2 48.83 -53.06 -21.33
C LEU A 2 47.86 -53.63 -22.40
N ILE A 3 47.40 -54.87 -22.27
CA ILE A 3 46.56 -55.53 -23.30
C ILE A 3 45.18 -54.85 -23.45
N TRP A 4 44.63 -54.32 -22.35
CA TRP A 4 43.33 -53.63 -22.36
C TRP A 4 43.42 -52.24 -23.01
N GLN A 5 44.55 -51.54 -22.85
CA GLN A 5 44.81 -50.26 -23.52
C GLN A 5 44.99 -50.43 -25.02
N TRP A 6 45.68 -51.49 -25.47
CA TRP A 6 45.78 -51.81 -26.89
C TRP A 6 44.43 -52.22 -27.50
N GLY A 7 43.59 -52.95 -26.76
CA GLY A 7 42.22 -53.26 -27.20
C GLY A 7 41.35 -52.02 -27.41
N LEU A 8 41.50 -51.01 -26.54
CA LEU A 8 40.77 -49.74 -26.63
C LEU A 8 41.27 -48.84 -27.77
N ILE A 9 42.57 -48.87 -28.06
CA ILE A 9 43.16 -48.15 -29.20
C ILE A 9 42.72 -48.78 -30.52
N VAL A 10 42.72 -50.12 -30.61
CA VAL A 10 42.28 -50.84 -31.81
C VAL A 10 40.79 -50.66 -32.05
N SER A 11 39.95 -50.70 -31.01
CA SER A 11 38.51 -50.43 -31.16
C SER A 11 38.20 -48.99 -31.53
N SER A 12 38.96 -48.03 -30.99
CA SER A 12 38.88 -46.61 -31.37
C SER A 12 39.26 -46.39 -32.83
N ALA A 13 40.35 -47.00 -33.30
CA ALA A 13 40.76 -46.93 -34.71
C ALA A 13 39.71 -47.56 -35.65
N LEU A 14 39.12 -48.69 -35.27
CA LEU A 14 38.05 -49.34 -36.01
C LEU A 14 36.80 -48.46 -36.11
N LEU A 15 36.39 -47.83 -35.00
CA LEU A 15 35.26 -46.89 -34.99
C LEU A 15 35.54 -45.65 -35.85
N LEU A 16 36.77 -45.15 -35.86
CA LEU A 16 37.17 -44.00 -36.68
C LEU A 16 37.11 -44.33 -38.17
N VAL A 17 37.55 -45.53 -38.56
CA VAL A 17 37.44 -46.02 -39.95
C VAL A 17 35.97 -46.19 -40.37
N VAL A 18 35.12 -46.77 -39.51
CA VAL A 18 33.68 -46.87 -39.77
C VAL A 18 33.04 -45.49 -39.89
N PHE A 19 33.43 -44.54 -39.04
CA PHE A 19 32.92 -43.17 -39.07
C PHE A 19 33.32 -42.44 -40.36
N ILE A 20 34.56 -42.59 -40.81
CA ILE A 20 35.03 -42.04 -42.10
C ILE A 20 34.25 -42.68 -43.26
N PHE A 21 34.01 -43.99 -43.23
CA PHE A 21 33.23 -44.67 -44.26
C PHE A 21 31.78 -44.18 -44.33
N VAL A 22 31.13 -43.99 -43.18
CA VAL A 22 29.77 -43.43 -43.09
C VAL A 22 29.73 -41.98 -43.58
N LEU A 23 30.75 -41.17 -43.24
CA LEU A 23 30.86 -39.80 -43.75
C LEU A 23 31.07 -39.77 -45.27
N LEU A 24 31.90 -40.64 -45.82
CA LEU A 24 32.10 -40.75 -47.28
C LEU A 24 30.83 -41.22 -47.99
N ARG A 25 30.09 -42.18 -47.41
CA ARG A 25 28.77 -42.60 -47.91
C ARG A 25 27.75 -41.47 -47.84
N TYR A 26 27.73 -40.70 -46.74
CA TYR A 26 26.84 -39.56 -46.57
C TYR A 26 27.15 -38.45 -47.59
N PHE A 27 28.44 -38.14 -47.81
CA PHE A 27 28.86 -37.18 -48.84
C PHE A 27 28.61 -37.69 -50.26
N SER A 28 28.72 -39.00 -50.54
CA SER A 28 28.39 -39.55 -51.86
C SER A 28 26.88 -39.53 -52.12
N LEU A 29 26.06 -39.86 -51.11
CA LEU A 29 24.60 -39.74 -51.18
C LEU A 29 24.17 -38.27 -51.34
N LYS A 30 24.81 -37.34 -50.62
CA LYS A 30 24.57 -35.90 -50.80
C LYS A 30 24.99 -35.41 -52.19
N LYS A 31 26.09 -35.93 -52.75
CA LYS A 31 26.54 -35.60 -54.12
C LYS A 31 25.63 -36.17 -55.20
N ASN A 32 24.95 -37.28 -54.93
CA ASN A 32 23.96 -37.86 -55.83
C ASN A 32 22.57 -37.20 -55.73
N VAL A 33 22.26 -36.53 -54.61
CA VAL A 33 21.01 -35.76 -54.42
C VAL A 33 21.16 -34.29 -54.85
N SER A 34 22.39 -33.75 -54.91
CA SER A 34 22.67 -32.38 -55.36
C SER A 34 22.99 -32.22 -56.86
N LYS A 35 22.58 -33.18 -57.72
CA LYS A 35 22.44 -32.91 -59.16
C LYS A 35 20.96 -32.64 -59.46
N PRO A 36 20.55 -31.37 -59.62
CA PRO A 36 19.23 -31.06 -60.15
C PRO A 36 19.30 -31.18 -61.68
N ASP A 37 18.82 -32.30 -62.23
CA ASP A 37 18.48 -32.34 -63.66
C ASP A 37 17.11 -31.68 -63.84
N VAL A 38 17.14 -30.39 -64.13
CA VAL A 38 16.12 -29.71 -64.93
C VAL A 38 16.85 -29.12 -66.12
N ALA A 39 16.82 -29.84 -67.23
CA ALA A 39 16.81 -29.31 -68.58
C ALA A 39 16.45 -30.45 -69.53
N ASP A 40 15.21 -30.42 -69.99
CA ASP A 40 14.84 -30.66 -71.38
C ASP A 40 16.04 -30.73 -72.34
N GLU A 41 16.54 -31.93 -72.57
CA GLU A 41 17.12 -32.30 -73.86
C GLU A 41 16.43 -33.58 -74.31
N VAL A 42 15.63 -33.38 -75.35
CA VAL A 42 15.09 -34.40 -76.24
C VAL A 42 16.28 -35.11 -76.88
N GLU A 43 16.87 -36.08 -76.18
CA GLU A 43 17.48 -37.22 -76.85
C GLU A 43 16.34 -38.16 -77.22
N SER A 44 15.82 -37.92 -78.42
CA SER A 44 15.13 -38.93 -79.21
C SER A 44 16.04 -40.16 -79.25
N VAL A 45 15.83 -41.08 -78.30
CA VAL A 45 16.20 -42.48 -78.46
C VAL A 45 15.48 -42.91 -79.73
N GLU A 46 16.22 -42.96 -80.83
CA GLU A 46 15.79 -43.64 -82.03
C GLU A 46 15.29 -45.01 -81.58
N LEU A 47 13.97 -45.16 -81.69
CA LEU A 47 13.30 -46.44 -81.80
C LEU A 47 13.91 -47.15 -83.01
N HIS A 48 15.06 -47.77 -82.81
CA HIS A 48 15.38 -49.00 -83.51
C HIS A 48 14.34 -50.01 -83.03
N ALA A 49 13.20 -49.97 -83.72
CA ALA A 49 12.29 -51.08 -83.85
C ALA A 49 13.02 -52.18 -84.64
N ASP A 50 14.09 -52.72 -84.06
CA ASP A 50 14.57 -54.02 -84.43
C ASP A 50 13.68 -54.99 -83.66
N LYS A 51 12.69 -55.54 -84.37
CA LYS A 51 11.97 -56.74 -83.93
C LYS A 51 12.98 -57.87 -83.88
N GLN A 52 13.78 -57.89 -82.82
CA GLN A 52 14.44 -59.09 -82.40
C GLN A 52 13.36 -59.90 -81.71
N ASP A 53 12.72 -60.78 -82.49
CA ASP A 53 11.88 -61.84 -81.93
C ASP A 53 12.72 -62.53 -80.85
N VAL A 54 12.36 -62.28 -79.59
CA VAL A 54 12.94 -62.93 -78.41
C VAL A 54 12.96 -64.42 -78.70
N SER A 55 14.15 -65.04 -78.66
CA SER A 55 14.29 -66.47 -78.93
C SER A 55 13.33 -67.22 -78.01
N VAL A 56 12.61 -68.20 -78.56
CA VAL A 56 11.58 -68.97 -77.84
C VAL A 56 12.15 -69.58 -76.54
N GLU A 57 13.45 -69.84 -76.50
CA GLU A 57 14.23 -70.32 -75.37
C GLU A 57 14.33 -69.29 -74.22
N GLU A 58 14.57 -68.01 -74.52
CA GLU A 58 14.66 -66.95 -73.52
C GLU A 58 13.29 -66.68 -72.89
N LYS A 59 12.24 -66.65 -73.71
CA LYS A 59 10.85 -66.54 -73.25
C LYS A 59 10.48 -67.67 -72.26
N ARG A 60 10.92 -68.90 -72.53
CA ARG A 60 10.68 -70.04 -71.62
C ARG A 60 11.45 -69.92 -70.31
N GLN A 61 12.67 -69.41 -70.33
CA GLN A 61 13.47 -69.20 -69.10
C GLN A 61 12.85 -68.11 -68.21
N TRP A 62 12.39 -67.00 -68.80
CA TRP A 62 11.70 -65.95 -68.06
C TRP A 62 10.38 -66.42 -67.44
N LEU A 63 9.58 -67.19 -68.18
CA LEU A 63 8.35 -67.77 -67.63
C LEU A 63 8.65 -68.74 -66.47
N ALA A 64 9.68 -69.57 -66.58
CA ALA A 64 10.08 -70.46 -65.50
C ALA A 64 10.52 -69.71 -64.22
N LEU A 65 11.26 -68.60 -64.38
CA LEU A 65 11.68 -67.75 -63.25
C LEU A 65 10.50 -67.03 -62.59
N LEU A 66 9.57 -66.49 -63.37
CA LEU A 66 8.38 -65.84 -62.85
C LEU A 66 7.44 -66.82 -62.15
N GLU A 67 7.30 -68.04 -62.68
CA GLU A 67 6.54 -69.11 -62.03
C GLU A 67 7.20 -69.55 -60.71
N GLN A 68 8.53 -69.56 -60.65
CA GLN A 68 9.26 -69.79 -59.40
C GLN A 68 9.02 -68.67 -58.37
N GLN A 69 9.05 -67.40 -58.80
CA GLN A 69 8.75 -66.26 -57.92
C GLN A 69 7.30 -66.28 -57.43
N ARG A 70 6.36 -66.64 -58.29
CA ARG A 70 4.94 -66.83 -57.94
C ARG A 70 4.77 -67.90 -56.86
N ASN A 71 5.46 -69.03 -57.00
CA ASN A 71 5.42 -70.10 -56.00
C ASN A 71 5.99 -69.67 -54.65
N ILE A 72 7.05 -68.84 -54.65
CA ILE A 72 7.60 -68.24 -53.42
C ILE A 72 6.59 -67.28 -52.79
N CYS A 73 5.96 -66.41 -53.57
CA CYS A 73 4.91 -65.50 -53.07
C CYS A 73 3.72 -66.27 -52.48
N ALA A 74 3.30 -67.37 -53.10
CA ALA A 74 2.23 -68.23 -52.57
C ALA A 74 2.62 -68.88 -51.23
N GLN A 75 3.86 -69.36 -51.11
CA GLN A 75 4.39 -69.90 -49.85
C GLN A 75 4.44 -68.83 -48.75
N LEU A 76 4.97 -67.65 -49.04
CA LEU A 76 5.04 -66.53 -48.10
C LEU A 76 3.65 -66.05 -47.64
N LEU A 77 2.65 -66.08 -48.51
CA LEU A 77 1.25 -65.78 -48.15
C LEU A 77 0.66 -66.82 -47.18
N THR A 78 1.07 -68.08 -47.28
CA THR A 78 0.64 -69.13 -46.34
C THR A 78 1.35 -69.07 -44.99
N GLU A 79 2.60 -68.61 -44.96
CA GLU A 79 3.42 -68.52 -43.74
C GLU A 79 3.16 -67.25 -42.91
N LEU A 80 2.73 -66.14 -43.53
CA LEU A 80 2.45 -64.89 -42.79
C LEU A 80 1.22 -65.03 -41.87
N PRO A 81 1.24 -64.53 -40.62
CA PRO A 81 0.09 -64.54 -39.72
C PRO A 81 -1.07 -63.65 -40.21
N LYS A 82 -2.32 -64.03 -39.91
CA LYS A 82 -3.54 -63.31 -40.34
C LYS A 82 -3.68 -61.89 -39.76
N SER A 83 -2.91 -61.54 -38.74
CA SER A 83 -2.89 -60.22 -38.09
C SER A 83 -2.19 -59.16 -38.94
N ASP A 84 -1.25 -59.53 -39.81
CA ASP A 84 -0.54 -58.60 -40.70
C ASP A 84 -1.32 -58.43 -42.01
N PHE A 85 -2.40 -57.66 -41.94
CA PHE A 85 -3.22 -57.32 -43.10
C PHE A 85 -2.41 -56.60 -44.19
N GLN A 86 -1.52 -55.68 -43.79
CA GLN A 86 -0.73 -54.87 -44.73
C GLN A 86 0.33 -55.70 -45.48
N GLY A 87 1.04 -56.60 -44.77
CA GLY A 87 2.03 -57.49 -45.39
C GLY A 87 1.40 -58.50 -46.35
N ARG A 88 0.25 -59.06 -45.99
CA ARG A 88 -0.53 -59.95 -46.87
C ARG A 88 -1.11 -59.22 -48.07
N ALA A 89 -1.62 -58.00 -47.88
CA ALA A 89 -2.11 -57.18 -48.99
C ALA A 89 -0.97 -56.86 -49.98
N ALA A 90 0.20 -56.43 -49.49
CA ALA A 90 1.36 -56.17 -50.33
C ALA A 90 1.82 -57.40 -51.11
N LEU A 91 1.95 -58.56 -50.44
CA LEU A 91 2.30 -59.83 -51.11
C LEU A 91 1.24 -60.29 -52.11
N SER A 92 -0.05 -60.04 -51.84
CA SER A 92 -1.13 -60.33 -52.78
C SER A 92 -1.08 -59.42 -54.02
N CYS A 93 -0.76 -58.14 -53.85
CA CYS A 93 -0.51 -57.23 -54.97
C CYS A 93 0.68 -57.72 -55.80
N TRP A 94 1.79 -58.10 -55.15
CA TRP A 94 2.95 -58.69 -55.84
C TRP A 94 2.62 -59.98 -56.60
N ALA A 95 1.80 -60.86 -56.02
CA ALA A 95 1.35 -62.07 -56.71
C ALA A 95 0.49 -61.73 -57.95
N ILE A 96 -0.40 -60.75 -57.84
CA ILE A 96 -1.21 -60.27 -58.97
C ILE A 96 -0.31 -59.64 -60.05
N PHE A 97 0.75 -58.92 -59.65
CA PHE A 97 1.73 -58.38 -60.60
C PHE A 97 2.47 -59.47 -61.37
N LEU A 98 2.96 -60.49 -60.68
CA LEU A 98 3.62 -61.63 -61.31
C LEU A 98 2.65 -62.38 -62.24
N ASP A 99 1.38 -62.54 -61.84
CA ASP A 99 0.36 -63.16 -62.69
C ASP A 99 0.09 -62.33 -63.97
N VAL A 100 0.08 -61.00 -63.85
CA VAL A 100 -0.07 -60.09 -64.99
C VAL A 100 1.18 -60.12 -65.89
N GLU A 101 2.39 -60.15 -65.33
CA GLU A 101 3.64 -60.24 -66.10
C GLU A 101 3.77 -61.58 -66.83
N ILE A 102 3.45 -62.69 -66.17
CA ILE A 102 3.36 -64.03 -66.80
C ILE A 102 2.36 -63.98 -67.96
N HIS A 103 1.18 -63.40 -67.75
CA HIS A 103 0.14 -63.32 -68.78
C HIS A 103 0.56 -62.46 -69.98
N ILE A 104 1.23 -61.32 -69.74
CA ILE A 104 1.75 -60.42 -70.79
C ILE A 104 2.84 -61.10 -71.61
N ILE A 105 3.76 -61.82 -70.96
CA ILE A 105 4.85 -62.53 -71.62
C ILE A 105 4.31 -63.72 -72.40
N GLU A 106 3.43 -64.55 -71.82
CA GLU A 106 2.82 -65.72 -72.47
C GLU A 106 2.09 -65.33 -73.75
N HIS A 107 1.22 -64.32 -73.69
CA HIS A 107 0.33 -63.93 -74.79
C HIS A 107 0.95 -62.89 -75.73
N SER A 108 2.19 -62.43 -75.47
CA SER A 108 2.88 -61.41 -76.26
C SER A 108 1.99 -60.19 -76.53
N VAL A 109 1.32 -59.70 -75.48
CA VAL A 109 0.26 -58.70 -75.58
C VAL A 109 0.84 -57.34 -76.00
N PRO A 110 0.24 -56.63 -76.99
CA PRO A 110 0.72 -55.30 -77.38
C PRO A 110 0.64 -54.28 -76.22
N ASN A 111 1.70 -53.49 -76.07
CA ASN A 111 1.89 -52.40 -75.09
C ASN A 111 0.65 -51.55 -74.71
N PRO A 112 -0.28 -51.17 -75.63
CA PRO A 112 -1.42 -50.33 -75.25
C PRO A 112 -2.41 -50.98 -74.25
N LYS A 113 -2.53 -52.31 -74.20
CA LYS A 113 -3.42 -52.97 -73.21
C LYS A 113 -2.81 -53.06 -71.81
N VAL A 114 -1.48 -53.04 -71.73
CA VAL A 114 -0.72 -53.06 -70.47
C VAL A 114 -0.83 -51.70 -69.77
N LEU A 115 -0.77 -50.60 -70.52
CA LEU A 115 -0.98 -49.25 -69.99
C LEU A 115 -2.35 -49.06 -69.33
N ALA A 116 -3.42 -49.64 -69.90
CA ALA A 116 -4.76 -49.55 -69.32
C ALA A 116 -4.88 -50.28 -67.97
N LEU A 117 -4.17 -51.40 -67.79
CA LEU A 117 -4.13 -52.12 -66.51
C LEU A 117 -3.26 -51.40 -65.47
N LEU A 118 -2.16 -50.78 -65.89
CA LEU A 118 -1.31 -49.92 -65.05
C LEU A 118 -2.05 -48.67 -64.55
N ASP A 119 -2.89 -48.04 -65.39
CA ASP A 119 -3.73 -46.91 -64.95
C ASP A 119 -4.79 -47.31 -63.92
N GLY A 120 -5.38 -48.50 -64.07
CA GLY A 120 -6.26 -49.08 -63.05
C GLY A 120 -5.53 -49.28 -61.71
N PHE A 121 -4.27 -49.71 -61.76
CA PHE A 121 -3.42 -49.89 -60.59
C PHE A 121 -3.01 -48.57 -59.94
N LYS A 122 -2.72 -47.53 -60.72
CA LYS A 122 -2.43 -46.18 -60.22
C LYS A 122 -3.55 -45.67 -59.31
N SER A 123 -4.81 -45.89 -59.71
CA SER A 123 -5.98 -45.49 -58.89
C SER A 123 -6.11 -46.27 -57.58
N LEU A 124 -5.59 -47.50 -57.50
CA LEU A 124 -5.54 -48.31 -56.28
C LEU A 124 -4.40 -47.85 -55.38
N LEU A 125 -3.24 -47.51 -55.95
CA LEU A 125 -2.12 -46.96 -55.20
C LEU A 125 -2.49 -45.63 -54.54
N ASP A 126 -3.12 -44.72 -55.28
CA ASP A 126 -3.60 -43.42 -54.76
C ASP A 126 -4.59 -43.60 -53.58
N LYS A 127 -5.40 -44.66 -53.59
CA LYS A 127 -6.31 -44.97 -52.48
C LYS A 127 -5.58 -45.50 -51.24
N VAL A 128 -4.50 -46.26 -51.44
CA VAL A 128 -3.66 -46.75 -50.35
C VAL A 128 -2.86 -45.61 -49.72
N ASP A 129 -2.32 -44.70 -50.53
CA ASP A 129 -1.59 -43.54 -50.03
C ASP A 129 -2.51 -42.63 -49.19
N ARG A 130 -3.73 -42.34 -49.67
CA ARG A 130 -4.74 -41.62 -48.88
C ARG A 130 -5.08 -42.32 -47.57
N ALA A 131 -5.15 -43.66 -47.56
CA ALA A 131 -5.43 -44.41 -46.34
C ALA A 131 -4.27 -44.30 -45.32
N GLN A 132 -3.02 -44.26 -45.79
CA GLN A 132 -1.85 -44.04 -44.94
C GLN A 132 -1.79 -42.61 -44.39
N GLU A 133 -2.15 -41.61 -45.20
CA GLU A 133 -2.27 -40.22 -44.74
C GLU A 133 -3.34 -40.08 -43.65
N ILE A 134 -4.50 -40.73 -43.82
CA ILE A 134 -5.57 -40.74 -42.81
C ILE A 134 -5.10 -41.41 -41.51
N ASP A 135 -4.35 -42.52 -41.57
CA ASP A 135 -3.81 -43.18 -40.38
C ASP A 135 -2.77 -42.30 -39.66
N ALA A 136 -1.91 -41.59 -40.40
CA ALA A 136 -0.97 -40.62 -39.84
C ALA A 136 -1.71 -39.46 -39.13
N LEU A 137 -2.78 -38.96 -39.74
CA LEU A 137 -3.63 -37.93 -39.13
C LEU A 137 -4.35 -38.43 -37.88
N LEU A 138 -4.88 -39.67 -37.88
CA LEU A 138 -5.50 -40.27 -36.69
C LEU A 138 -4.51 -40.46 -35.54
N LYS A 139 -3.26 -40.84 -35.83
CA LYS A 139 -2.18 -40.90 -34.83
C LYS A 139 -1.89 -39.52 -34.25
N SER A 140 -1.80 -38.48 -35.09
CA SER A 140 -1.58 -37.10 -34.63
C SER A 140 -2.74 -36.58 -33.76
N LEU A 141 -3.99 -36.90 -34.14
CA LEU A 141 -5.19 -36.55 -33.38
C LEU A 141 -5.21 -37.24 -32.02
N LYS A 142 -4.79 -38.51 -31.95
CA LYS A 142 -4.70 -39.25 -30.68
C LYS A 142 -3.66 -38.65 -29.74
N VAL A 143 -2.51 -38.21 -30.27
CA VAL A 143 -1.49 -37.49 -29.48
C VAL A 143 -2.05 -36.15 -28.98
N ASN A 144 -2.73 -35.39 -29.84
CA ASN A 144 -3.38 -34.14 -29.44
C ASN A 144 -4.45 -34.37 -28.37
N GLN A 145 -5.25 -35.43 -28.47
CA GLN A 145 -6.24 -35.78 -27.45
C GLN A 145 -5.60 -36.17 -26.11
N SER A 146 -4.45 -36.85 -26.12
CA SER A 146 -3.70 -37.12 -24.88
C SER A 146 -3.12 -35.85 -24.26
N LEU A 147 -2.57 -34.94 -25.09
CA LEU A 147 -2.06 -33.65 -24.63
C LEU A 147 -3.18 -32.79 -24.03
N LEU A 148 -4.37 -32.77 -24.63
CA LEU A 148 -5.54 -32.06 -24.08
C LEU A 148 -5.98 -32.63 -22.73
N ARG A 149 -5.92 -33.96 -22.53
CA ARG A 149 -6.22 -34.57 -21.22
C ARG A 149 -5.17 -34.20 -20.17
N GLU A 150 -3.89 -34.19 -20.55
CA GLU A 150 -2.82 -33.75 -19.65
C GLU A 150 -2.94 -32.27 -19.29
N LEU A 151 -3.24 -31.41 -20.27
CA LEU A 151 -3.50 -29.98 -20.06
C LEU A 151 -4.68 -29.79 -19.11
N ASN A 152 -5.79 -30.49 -19.33
CA ASN A 152 -6.96 -30.39 -18.45
C ASN A 152 -6.63 -30.84 -17.01
N LYS A 153 -5.81 -31.88 -16.85
CA LYS A 153 -5.31 -32.31 -15.53
C LYS A 153 -4.40 -31.26 -14.87
N VAL A 154 -3.57 -30.56 -15.65
CA VAL A 154 -2.75 -29.46 -15.15
C VAL A 154 -3.61 -28.26 -14.76
N ILE A 155 -4.63 -27.91 -15.55
CA ILE A 155 -5.59 -26.85 -15.26
C ILE A 155 -6.36 -27.16 -13.98
N GLN A 156 -6.83 -28.39 -13.80
CA GLN A 156 -7.52 -28.80 -12.58
C GLN A 156 -6.62 -28.67 -11.33
N LYS A 157 -5.37 -29.13 -11.43
CA LYS A 157 -4.38 -28.97 -10.33
C LYS A 157 -4.02 -27.51 -10.07
N ALA A 158 -3.95 -26.67 -11.12
CA ALA A 158 -3.71 -25.25 -10.97
C ALA A 158 -4.92 -24.56 -10.31
N GLY A 159 -6.13 -24.94 -10.72
CA GLY A 159 -7.38 -24.49 -10.10
C GLY A 159 -7.45 -24.84 -8.61
N GLU A 160 -7.17 -26.09 -8.23
CA GLU A 160 -7.11 -26.51 -6.82
C GLU A 160 -6.09 -25.69 -6.02
N LYS A 161 -4.91 -25.39 -6.59
CA LYS A 161 -3.91 -24.53 -5.94
C LYS A 161 -4.39 -23.09 -5.77
N VAL A 162 -5.05 -22.53 -6.78
CA VAL A 162 -5.63 -21.19 -6.72
C VAL A 162 -6.73 -21.14 -5.66
N PHE A 163 -7.61 -22.14 -5.60
CA PHE A 163 -8.63 -22.25 -4.54
C PHE A 163 -8.00 -22.34 -3.14
N ALA A 164 -6.95 -23.14 -2.96
CA ALA A 164 -6.23 -23.19 -1.69
C ALA A 164 -5.60 -21.84 -1.33
N GLN A 165 -5.03 -21.14 -2.30
CA GLN A 165 -4.45 -19.81 -2.10
C GLN A 165 -5.51 -18.76 -1.76
N VAL A 166 -6.65 -18.77 -2.44
CA VAL A 166 -7.79 -17.90 -2.14
C VAL A 166 -8.31 -18.18 -0.72
N ASN A 167 -8.41 -19.44 -0.33
CA ASN A 167 -8.84 -19.80 1.03
C ASN A 167 -7.86 -19.30 2.10
N ILE A 168 -6.55 -19.45 1.87
CA ILE A 168 -5.51 -18.89 2.76
C ILE A 168 -5.59 -17.36 2.82
N THR A 169 -5.88 -16.71 1.70
CA THR A 169 -5.98 -15.25 1.62
C THR A 169 -7.24 -14.76 2.35
N SER A 170 -8.35 -15.50 2.25
CA SER A 170 -9.56 -15.26 3.03
C SER A 170 -9.30 -15.42 4.53
N GLU A 171 -8.62 -16.48 4.95
CA GLU A 171 -8.22 -16.70 6.36
C GLU A 171 -7.34 -15.55 6.86
N LEU A 172 -6.37 -15.11 6.04
CA LEU A 172 -5.47 -14.01 6.37
C LEU A 172 -6.21 -12.67 6.47
N ASN A 173 -7.15 -12.38 5.57
CA ASN A 173 -7.99 -11.19 5.64
C ASN A 173 -8.87 -11.19 6.89
N LEU A 174 -9.42 -12.34 7.27
CA LEU A 174 -10.22 -12.47 8.50
C LEU A 174 -9.34 -12.25 9.75
N GLN A 175 -8.10 -12.73 9.74
CA GLN A 175 -7.12 -12.41 10.78
C GLN A 175 -6.75 -10.93 10.79
N PHE A 176 -6.62 -10.30 9.62
CA PHE A 176 -6.35 -8.87 9.49
C PHE A 176 -7.49 -8.03 10.07
N GLU A 177 -8.75 -8.34 9.74
CA GLU A 177 -9.92 -7.69 10.34
C GLU A 177 -9.97 -7.88 11.87
N LYS A 178 -9.63 -9.07 12.37
CA LYS A 178 -9.53 -9.32 13.81
C LYS A 178 -8.44 -8.48 14.47
N LEU A 179 -7.29 -8.31 13.82
CA LEU A 179 -6.20 -7.47 14.32
C LEU A 179 -6.58 -5.98 14.26
N GLN A 180 -7.24 -5.54 13.20
CA GLN A 180 -7.74 -4.17 13.07
C GLN A 180 -8.75 -3.83 14.17
N LYS A 181 -9.72 -4.73 14.43
CA LYS A 181 -10.66 -4.57 15.56
C LYS A 181 -9.99 -4.57 16.92
N LYS A 182 -8.87 -5.29 17.09
CA LYS A 182 -8.09 -5.25 18.33
C LYS A 182 -7.31 -3.95 18.47
N LEU A 183 -6.80 -3.41 17.36
CA LEU A 183 -6.11 -2.12 17.32
C LEU A 183 -7.06 -0.96 17.65
N GLU A 184 -8.28 -0.97 17.11
CA GLU A 184 -9.32 0.01 17.46
C GLU A 184 -9.66 -0.01 18.96
N LYS A 185 -9.69 -1.20 19.57
CA LYS A 185 -9.85 -1.31 21.03
C LYS A 185 -8.65 -0.81 21.81
N GLU A 186 -7.44 -0.96 21.27
CA GLU A 186 -6.22 -0.43 21.90
C GLU A 186 -6.23 1.10 21.88
N THR A 187 -6.73 1.73 20.79
CA THR A 187 -6.89 3.19 20.74
C THR A 187 -7.92 3.71 21.73
N GLU A 188 -9.06 3.02 21.90
CA GLU A 188 -10.04 3.35 22.96
C GLU A 188 -9.41 3.23 24.36
N LEU A 189 -8.56 2.22 24.56
CA LEU A 189 -7.89 2.00 25.84
C LEU A 189 -6.83 3.06 26.11
N ASP A 190 -6.07 3.47 25.09
CA ASP A 190 -5.12 4.58 25.15
C ASP A 190 -5.80 5.92 25.46
N GLU A 191 -6.97 6.19 24.87
CA GLU A 191 -7.80 7.37 25.21
C GLU A 191 -8.25 7.33 26.67
N SER A 192 -8.75 6.19 27.14
CA SER A 192 -9.15 6.02 28.54
C SER A 192 -7.96 6.20 29.50
N LEU A 193 -6.77 5.75 29.10
CA LEU A 193 -5.55 5.88 29.87
C LEU A 193 -5.06 7.35 29.86
N ALA A 194 -5.21 8.06 28.75
CA ALA A 194 -4.92 9.50 28.67
C ALA A 194 -5.84 10.31 29.58
N LEU A 195 -7.14 10.00 29.60
CA LEU A 195 -8.09 10.60 30.53
C LEU A 195 -7.68 10.31 31.99
N LEU A 196 -7.38 9.05 32.33
CA LEU A 196 -6.93 8.69 33.67
C LEU A 196 -5.62 9.40 34.05
N ARG A 197 -4.68 9.59 33.12
CA ARG A 197 -3.46 10.38 33.33
C ARG A 197 -3.77 11.85 33.57
N SER A 198 -4.73 12.42 32.86
CA SER A 198 -5.18 13.81 33.07
C SER A 198 -5.85 13.98 34.43
N GLU A 199 -6.68 13.02 34.85
CA GLU A 199 -7.32 13.01 36.16
C GLU A 199 -6.27 12.88 37.27
N MET A 200 -5.30 11.95 37.13
CA MET A 200 -4.19 11.84 38.07
C MET A 200 -3.37 13.13 38.16
N ALA A 201 -3.05 13.75 37.02
CA ALA A 201 -2.34 15.03 37.01
C ALA A 201 -3.13 16.12 37.75
N SER A 202 -4.46 16.19 37.54
CA SER A 202 -5.33 17.12 38.24
C SER A 202 -5.41 16.85 39.74
N MET A 203 -5.39 15.57 40.16
CA MET A 203 -5.32 15.18 41.57
C MET A 203 -4.00 15.55 42.21
N TYR A 204 -2.87 15.41 41.51
CA TYR A 204 -1.56 15.87 41.99
C TYR A 204 -1.51 17.39 42.11
N GLU A 205 -2.05 18.14 41.15
CA GLU A 205 -2.18 19.59 41.28
C GLU A 205 -3.04 19.98 42.49
N PHE A 206 -4.14 19.24 42.73
CA PHE A 206 -5.00 19.48 43.87
C PHE A 206 -4.33 19.15 45.20
N SER A 207 -3.59 18.03 45.29
CA SER A 207 -2.87 17.66 46.52
C SER A 207 -1.74 18.64 46.83
N GLU A 208 -1.03 19.15 45.82
CA GLU A 208 -0.01 20.18 46.01
C GLU A 208 -0.61 21.55 46.38
N ARG A 209 -1.76 21.94 45.78
CA ARG A 209 -2.51 23.13 46.23
C ARG A 209 -2.96 23.00 47.69
N LEU A 210 -3.40 21.82 48.11
CA LEU A 210 -3.75 21.54 49.50
C LEU A 210 -2.54 21.57 50.43
N LYS A 211 -1.37 21.07 50.01
CA LYS A 211 -0.12 21.18 50.78
C LYS A 211 0.30 22.64 50.98
N LEU A 212 0.18 23.47 49.94
CA LEU A 212 0.43 24.91 50.03
C LEU A 212 -0.55 25.60 50.97
N HIS A 213 -1.85 25.30 50.83
CA HIS A 213 -2.90 25.83 51.70
C HIS A 213 -2.71 25.39 53.16
N LEU A 214 -2.22 24.17 53.40
CA LEU A 214 -1.85 23.68 54.73
C LEU A 214 -0.65 24.44 55.30
N ALA A 215 0.36 24.74 54.48
CA ALA A 215 1.51 25.54 54.91
C ALA A 215 1.11 26.98 55.27
N GLU A 216 0.21 27.60 54.51
CA GLU A 216 -0.34 28.94 54.78
C GLU A 216 -1.18 28.96 56.07
N VAL A 217 -2.10 28.01 56.24
CA VAL A 217 -2.93 27.91 57.45
C VAL A 217 -2.09 27.56 58.69
N LYS A 218 -1.00 26.80 58.53
CA LYS A 218 -0.02 26.57 59.61
C LYS A 218 0.74 27.84 60.01
N GLU A 219 1.05 28.73 59.06
CA GLU A 219 1.67 30.03 59.35
C GLU A 219 0.69 31.00 60.02
N GLU A 220 -0.60 30.96 59.67
CA GLU A 220 -1.65 31.80 60.24
C GLU A 220 -2.11 31.37 61.64
N GLY A 221 -1.91 30.10 62.01
CA GLY A 221 -2.09 29.62 63.39
C GLY A 221 -3.55 29.41 63.85
N ASP A 222 -4.54 29.70 62.99
CA ASP A 222 -5.95 29.50 63.29
C ASP A 222 -6.43 28.11 62.82
N ASN A 223 -6.92 27.31 63.78
CA ASN A 223 -7.53 25.98 63.62
C ASN A 223 -6.59 24.76 63.45
N ALA A 224 -5.91 24.38 64.55
CA ALA A 224 -5.10 23.16 64.65
C ALA A 224 -5.83 21.86 64.25
N LEU A 225 -7.14 21.73 64.52
CA LEU A 225 -7.92 20.54 64.16
C LEU A 225 -8.12 20.38 62.65
N TYR A 226 -8.20 21.49 61.91
CA TYR A 226 -8.32 21.48 60.45
C TYR A 226 -6.98 21.14 59.78
N VAL A 227 -5.89 21.67 60.35
CA VAL A 227 -4.52 21.35 59.95
C VAL A 227 -4.23 19.85 60.14
N ASP A 228 -4.55 19.27 61.30
CA ASP A 228 -4.33 17.84 61.55
C ASP A 228 -5.16 16.94 60.62
N ALA A 229 -6.41 17.34 60.31
CA ALA A 229 -7.27 16.59 59.38
C ALA A 229 -6.77 16.64 57.93
N LEU A 230 -6.27 17.79 57.49
CA LEU A 230 -5.66 17.95 56.17
C LEU A 230 -4.30 17.22 56.08
N GLU A 231 -3.52 17.19 57.16
CA GLU A 231 -2.27 16.44 57.21
C GLU A 231 -2.51 14.94 57.15
N ALA A 232 -3.53 14.43 57.86
CA ALA A 232 -3.95 13.04 57.78
C ALA A 232 -4.46 12.67 56.37
N PHE A 233 -5.25 13.54 55.74
CA PHE A 233 -5.75 13.33 54.38
C PHE A 233 -4.63 13.32 53.33
N LEU A 234 -3.66 14.26 53.43
CA LEU A 234 -2.53 14.34 52.51
C LEU A 234 -1.54 13.19 52.69
N SER A 235 -1.38 12.66 53.90
CA SER A 235 -0.55 11.48 54.16
C SER A 235 -1.21 10.16 53.75
N GLU A 236 -2.55 10.10 53.72
CA GLU A 236 -3.29 8.99 53.06
C GLU A 236 -3.33 9.12 51.53
N ALA A 237 -3.22 10.34 50.98
CA ALA A 237 -3.31 10.62 49.55
C ALA A 237 -1.96 10.57 48.78
N ASP A 238 -0.84 10.25 49.44
CA ASP A 238 0.45 10.03 48.78
C ASP A 238 0.40 8.73 47.94
N GLN A 239 -0.17 8.83 46.73
CA GLN A 239 -0.33 7.80 45.68
C GLN A 239 0.99 7.33 45.06
N SER A 240 2.07 7.27 45.85
CA SER A 240 3.33 6.65 45.42
C SER A 240 3.13 5.18 45.02
N ASP A 241 2.20 4.47 45.65
CA ASP A 241 1.89 3.07 45.38
C ASP A 241 1.38 2.81 43.94
N PHE A 242 0.57 3.73 43.38
CA PHE A 242 0.04 3.56 42.03
C PHE A 242 1.12 3.77 40.95
N LEU A 243 1.92 4.84 41.06
CA LEU A 243 3.00 5.09 40.10
C LEU A 243 4.12 4.05 40.21
N HIS A 244 4.40 3.54 41.41
CA HIS A 244 5.31 2.41 41.59
C HIS A 244 4.72 1.12 41.00
N SER A 245 3.41 0.89 41.11
CA SER A 245 2.72 -0.24 40.49
C SER A 245 2.78 -0.19 38.95
N VAL A 246 2.48 0.95 38.32
CA VAL A 246 2.53 1.10 36.86
C VAL A 246 3.97 0.97 36.33
N ARG A 247 4.95 1.49 37.07
CA ARG A 247 6.37 1.35 36.72
C ARG A 247 6.84 -0.11 36.86
N SER A 248 6.45 -0.78 37.94
CA SER A 248 6.71 -2.21 38.15
C SER A 248 6.10 -3.05 37.03
N GLU A 249 4.83 -2.84 36.69
CA GLU A 249 4.15 -3.61 35.64
C GLU A 249 4.79 -3.39 34.26
N LEU A 250 5.23 -2.16 33.97
CA LEU A 250 5.93 -1.85 32.72
C LEU A 250 7.34 -2.46 32.68
N ASP A 251 8.09 -2.40 33.78
CA ASP A 251 9.40 -3.06 33.91
C ASP A 251 9.26 -4.59 33.78
N ASP A 252 8.21 -5.17 34.36
CA ASP A 252 7.90 -6.60 34.27
C ASP A 252 7.57 -7.00 32.82
N LYS A 253 6.71 -6.24 32.12
CA LYS A 253 6.40 -6.47 30.69
C LYS A 253 7.61 -6.31 29.78
N VAL A 254 8.49 -5.34 30.05
CA VAL A 254 9.76 -5.20 29.32
C VAL A 254 10.68 -6.39 29.59
N SER A 255 10.71 -6.89 30.82
CA SER A 255 11.48 -8.09 31.18
C SER A 255 10.94 -9.34 30.48
N ASP A 256 9.63 -9.52 30.43
CA ASP A 256 8.97 -10.65 29.76
C ASP A 256 9.20 -10.63 28.25
N LEU A 257 9.13 -9.45 27.62
CA LEU A 257 9.44 -9.30 26.20
C LEU A 257 10.92 -9.55 25.89
N LYS A 258 11.83 -9.15 26.79
CA LYS A 258 13.27 -9.48 26.68
C LYS A 258 13.50 -10.99 26.81
N GLN A 259 12.82 -11.65 27.74
CA GLN A 259 12.89 -13.09 27.92
C GLN A 259 12.29 -13.83 26.71
N LEU A 260 11.16 -13.39 26.18
CA LEU A 260 10.53 -13.97 24.98
C LEU A 260 11.42 -13.80 23.75
N ALA A 261 12.03 -12.62 23.57
CA ALA A 261 12.98 -12.37 22.49
C ALA A 261 14.25 -13.23 22.63
N ALA A 262 14.76 -13.42 23.85
CA ALA A 262 15.87 -14.33 24.13
C ALA A 262 15.51 -15.79 23.82
N TYR A 263 14.32 -16.24 24.22
CA TYR A 263 13.81 -17.59 23.97
C TYR A 263 13.56 -17.86 22.48
N GLN A 264 13.01 -16.88 21.75
CA GLN A 264 12.84 -16.97 20.30
C GLN A 264 14.20 -16.99 19.58
N LYS A 265 15.19 -16.23 20.07
CA LYS A 265 16.56 -16.25 19.54
C LYS A 265 17.23 -17.61 19.74
N THR A 266 17.01 -18.27 20.89
CA THR A 266 17.53 -19.63 21.12
C THR A 266 16.83 -20.66 20.23
N ILE A 267 15.51 -20.58 20.04
CA ILE A 267 14.77 -21.46 19.13
C ILE A 267 15.24 -21.31 17.69
N ILE A 268 15.48 -20.09 17.21
CA ILE A 268 16.00 -19.84 15.86
C ILE A 268 17.42 -20.38 15.70
N ALA A 269 18.26 -20.29 16.74
CA ALA A 269 19.59 -20.89 16.73
C ALA A 269 19.52 -22.42 16.63
N ASP A 270 18.66 -23.05 17.42
CA ASP A 270 18.42 -24.51 17.39
C ASP A 270 17.85 -24.97 16.04
N LEU A 271 16.90 -24.22 15.47
CA LEU A 271 16.33 -24.49 14.14
C LEU A 271 17.39 -24.33 13.03
N LYS A 272 18.26 -23.31 13.11
CA LYS A 272 19.38 -23.16 12.17
C LYS A 272 20.39 -24.30 12.28
N GLU A 273 20.64 -24.78 13.50
CA GLU A 273 21.53 -25.92 13.71
C GLU A 273 20.90 -27.23 13.19
N GLN A 274 19.60 -27.44 13.41
CA GLN A 274 18.86 -28.58 12.86
C GLN A 274 18.78 -28.53 11.33
N VAL A 275 18.55 -27.37 10.72
CA VAL A 275 18.57 -27.20 9.26
C VAL A 275 19.98 -27.42 8.70
N ARG A 276 21.04 -26.96 9.39
CA ARG A 276 22.42 -27.29 9.01
C ARG A 276 22.70 -28.79 9.06
N LYS A 277 22.24 -29.49 10.10
CA LYS A 277 22.39 -30.95 10.22
C LYS A 277 21.66 -31.68 9.09
N VAL A 278 20.40 -31.32 8.82
CA VAL A 278 19.60 -31.90 7.71
C VAL A 278 20.21 -31.59 6.33
N LYS A 279 20.81 -30.41 6.15
CA LYS A 279 21.47 -30.00 4.90
C LYS A 279 22.78 -30.75 4.61
N VAL A 280 23.46 -31.24 5.64
CA VAL A 280 24.65 -32.10 5.51
C VAL A 280 24.24 -33.55 5.20
N ASP A 281 23.09 -34.00 5.74
CA ASP A 281 22.63 -35.38 5.57
C ASP A 281 21.84 -35.64 4.26
N HIS A 282 21.36 -34.62 3.56
CA HIS A 282 20.56 -34.74 2.32
C HIS A 282 21.07 -33.81 1.19
N GLU A 283 22.14 -34.22 0.50
CA GLU A 283 22.68 -33.49 -0.67
C GLU A 283 21.77 -33.55 -1.94
N GLY A 284 20.66 -34.29 -1.92
CA GLY A 284 19.86 -34.59 -3.11
C GLY A 284 18.53 -33.82 -3.30
N ASP A 285 17.94 -33.26 -2.24
CA ASP A 285 16.58 -32.67 -2.32
C ASP A 285 16.51 -31.24 -1.77
N GLY A 286 17.05 -30.31 -2.56
CA GLY A 286 17.16 -28.88 -2.21
C GLY A 286 15.83 -28.12 -2.07
N LYS A 287 14.67 -28.73 -2.39
CA LYS A 287 13.37 -28.03 -2.36
C LYS A 287 12.83 -27.83 -0.95
N HIS A 288 13.00 -28.80 -0.05
CA HIS A 288 12.51 -28.69 1.32
C HIS A 288 13.40 -27.76 2.18
N ILE A 289 14.70 -27.71 1.90
CA ILE A 289 15.66 -26.83 2.57
C ILE A 289 15.31 -25.35 2.34
N GLY A 290 14.90 -24.97 1.12
CA GLY A 290 14.48 -23.61 0.82
C GLY A 290 13.23 -23.17 1.60
N VAL A 291 12.30 -24.07 1.90
CA VAL A 291 11.09 -23.76 2.71
C VAL A 291 11.47 -23.49 4.16
N TYR A 292 12.41 -24.26 4.72
CA TYR A 292 12.95 -24.01 6.05
C TYR A 292 13.73 -22.70 6.13
N ASP A 293 14.57 -22.39 5.12
CA ASP A 293 15.29 -21.12 5.04
C ASP A 293 14.33 -19.91 4.97
N ILE A 294 13.22 -20.02 4.22
CA ILE A 294 12.17 -18.99 4.17
C ILE A 294 11.45 -18.85 5.52
N SER A 295 11.17 -19.96 6.21
CA SER A 295 10.53 -19.92 7.53
C SER A 295 11.44 -19.29 8.60
N ILE A 296 12.75 -19.56 8.53
CA ILE A 296 13.77 -18.93 9.38
C ILE A 296 13.83 -17.43 9.09
N ALA A 297 13.85 -17.02 7.82
CA ALA A 297 13.86 -15.61 7.44
C ALA A 297 12.60 -14.86 7.93
N ARG A 298 11.42 -15.51 7.92
CA ARG A 298 10.21 -14.93 8.51
C ARG A 298 10.32 -14.79 10.03
N LEU A 299 10.86 -15.80 10.72
CA LEU A 299 11.07 -15.73 12.17
C LEU A 299 12.08 -14.66 12.56
N GLU A 300 13.15 -14.49 11.77
CA GLU A 300 14.11 -13.39 11.93
C GLU A 300 13.46 -12.03 11.71
N LYS A 301 12.59 -11.90 10.71
CA LYS A 301 11.83 -10.68 10.46
C LYS A 301 10.93 -10.35 11.66
N THR A 302 10.20 -11.33 12.20
CA THR A 302 9.35 -11.12 13.39
C THR A 302 10.16 -10.76 14.64
N LEU A 303 11.39 -11.27 14.77
CA LEU A 303 12.30 -10.91 15.88
C LEU A 303 12.88 -9.50 15.73
N LEU A 304 13.17 -9.07 14.50
CA LEU A 304 13.57 -7.69 14.23
C LEU A 304 12.42 -6.71 14.48
N GLU A 305 11.18 -7.10 14.16
CA GLU A 305 9.98 -6.34 14.46
C GLU A 305 9.74 -6.26 15.99
N SER A 306 9.86 -7.37 16.73
CA SER A 306 9.75 -7.34 18.19
C SER A 306 10.88 -6.55 18.85
N SER A 307 12.12 -6.64 18.35
CA SER A 307 13.24 -5.81 18.81
C SER A 307 13.03 -4.32 18.51
N ARG A 308 12.41 -3.96 17.39
CA ARG A 308 11.98 -2.58 17.11
C ARG A 308 10.93 -2.11 18.10
N VAL A 309 9.94 -2.94 18.44
CA VAL A 309 8.93 -2.62 19.45
C VAL A 309 9.58 -2.41 20.82
N VAL A 310 10.50 -3.29 21.25
CA VAL A 310 11.25 -3.12 22.49
C VAL A 310 12.04 -1.81 22.50
N LYS A 311 12.76 -1.47 21.42
CA LYS A 311 13.49 -0.20 21.33
C LYS A 311 12.57 1.02 21.36
N ARG A 312 11.38 0.95 20.78
CA ARG A 312 10.37 2.02 20.88
C ARG A 312 9.86 2.17 22.30
N LEU A 313 9.63 1.06 23.02
CA LEU A 313 9.20 1.08 24.41
C LEU A 313 10.31 1.59 25.34
N GLU A 314 11.57 1.20 25.12
CA GLU A 314 12.74 1.76 25.82
C GLU A 314 12.89 3.26 25.54
N GLY A 315 12.75 3.69 24.29
CA GLY A 315 12.75 5.12 23.93
C GLY A 315 11.58 5.89 24.57
N LYS A 316 10.39 5.28 24.68
CA LYS A 316 9.26 5.86 25.42
C LYS A 316 9.58 5.96 26.92
N LEU A 317 10.21 4.96 27.53
CA LEU A 317 10.64 5.00 28.93
C LEU A 317 11.69 6.08 29.19
N GLU A 318 12.69 6.19 28.33
CA GLU A 318 13.71 7.25 28.38
C GLU A 318 13.09 8.63 28.17
N SER A 319 12.15 8.76 27.23
CA SER A 319 11.41 10.02 27.03
C SER A 319 10.58 10.39 28.25
N LEU A 320 9.92 9.42 28.91
CA LEU A 320 9.18 9.67 30.15
C LEU A 320 10.11 10.05 31.30
N GLN A 321 11.31 9.47 31.38
CA GLN A 321 12.32 9.87 32.36
C GLN A 321 12.85 11.29 32.08
N ALA A 322 13.08 11.64 30.81
CA ALA A 322 13.50 12.98 30.40
C ALA A 322 12.39 14.02 30.64
N ILE A 323 11.13 13.71 30.32
CA ILE A 323 9.97 14.55 30.62
C ILE A 323 9.85 14.73 32.13
N ARG A 324 9.97 13.66 32.93
CA ARG A 324 9.97 13.77 34.40
C ARG A 324 11.10 14.68 34.92
N TYR A 325 12.31 14.53 34.38
CA TYR A 325 13.44 15.36 34.77
C TYR A 325 13.23 16.84 34.40
N ASN A 326 12.73 17.10 33.19
CA ASN A 326 12.40 18.45 32.72
C ASN A 326 11.27 19.07 33.53
N LEU A 327 10.19 18.32 33.81
CA LEU A 327 9.11 18.77 34.68
C LEU A 327 9.62 19.10 36.07
N ASN A 328 10.52 18.28 36.63
CA ASN A 328 11.12 18.55 37.93
C ASN A 328 11.98 19.82 37.92
N ILE A 329 12.76 20.05 36.85
CA ILE A 329 13.51 21.30 36.66
C ILE A 329 12.57 22.50 36.51
N ASP A 330 11.50 22.37 35.73
CA ASP A 330 10.55 23.45 35.50
C ASP A 330 9.75 23.78 36.76
N VAL A 331 9.42 22.79 37.58
CA VAL A 331 8.85 22.98 38.91
C VAL A 331 9.86 23.73 39.80
N ILE A 332 11.12 23.30 39.85
CA ILE A 332 12.16 24.00 40.63
C ILE A 332 12.34 25.45 40.14
N LYS A 333 12.35 25.69 38.84
CA LYS A 333 12.44 27.05 38.26
C LYS A 333 11.21 27.89 38.58
N ARG A 334 10.01 27.31 38.52
CA ARG A 334 8.77 28.00 38.92
C ARG A 334 8.77 28.31 40.40
N ASP A 335 9.24 27.40 41.25
CA ASP A 335 9.40 27.62 42.69
C ASP A 335 10.43 28.70 42.99
N GLU A 336 11.56 28.73 42.27
CA GLU A 336 12.54 29.80 42.39
C GLU A 336 11.96 31.15 41.92
N ALA A 337 11.20 31.17 40.84
CA ALA A 337 10.52 32.37 40.35
C ALA A 337 9.44 32.85 41.31
N LEU A 338 8.66 31.93 41.89
CA LEU A 338 7.65 32.20 42.92
C LEU A 338 8.31 32.70 44.21
N LYS A 339 9.43 32.11 44.64
CA LYS A 339 10.21 32.62 45.78
C LYS A 339 10.74 34.02 45.53
N ARG A 340 11.23 34.32 44.31
CA ARG A 340 11.67 35.66 43.92
C ARG A 340 10.49 36.65 43.91
N LYS A 341 9.35 36.29 43.33
CA LYS A 341 8.13 37.12 43.32
C LYS A 341 7.56 37.32 44.73
N LYS A 342 7.51 36.27 45.57
CA LYS A 342 7.09 36.36 46.98
C LYS A 342 8.04 37.23 47.80
N ALA A 343 9.34 37.22 47.50
CA ALA A 343 10.31 38.14 48.11
C ALA A 343 10.17 39.59 47.61
N LEU A 344 9.76 39.82 46.36
CA LEU A 344 9.42 41.15 45.84
C LEU A 344 8.12 41.67 46.47
N LEU A 345 7.08 40.84 46.57
CA LEU A 345 5.81 41.18 47.24
C LEU A 345 6.03 41.49 48.71
N LYS A 346 6.83 40.69 49.45
CA LYS A 346 7.17 41.01 50.85
C LYS A 346 7.91 42.34 51.02
N LYS A 347 8.73 42.73 50.04
CA LYS A 347 9.37 44.06 50.03
C LYS A 347 8.39 45.19 49.67
N GLN A 348 7.32 44.87 48.94
CA GLN A 348 6.25 45.80 48.57
C GLN A 348 5.24 45.98 49.72
N ASP A 349 4.96 44.93 50.49
CA ASP A 349 4.20 44.98 51.75
C ASP A 349 4.86 45.84 52.82
N GLU A 350 6.20 45.90 52.86
CA GLU A 350 6.94 46.82 53.73
C GLU A 350 6.85 48.30 53.26
N GLY A 351 6.40 48.55 52.02
CA GLY A 351 6.23 49.87 51.40
C GLY A 351 4.78 50.33 51.24
N LEU A 352 3.81 49.59 51.78
CA LEU A 352 2.36 49.75 51.54
C LEU A 352 1.71 50.94 52.29
N THR A 353 2.44 52.04 52.47
CA THR A 353 1.85 53.36 52.78
C THR A 353 1.74 54.28 51.55
N GLN A 354 2.20 53.85 50.38
CA GLN A 354 1.90 54.51 49.11
C GLN A 354 0.84 53.72 48.35
N GLY A 355 -0.22 54.41 47.92
CA GLY A 355 -1.32 53.83 47.14
C GLY A 355 -0.79 53.06 45.92
N ILE A 356 -1.50 51.99 45.59
CA ILE A 356 -1.23 51.15 44.42
C ILE A 356 -1.09 52.06 43.19
N ASP A 357 0.09 52.08 42.60
CA ASP A 357 0.37 52.80 41.36
C ASP A 357 -0.28 52.03 40.20
N ILE A 358 -1.50 52.45 39.84
CA ILE A 358 -2.32 51.82 38.80
C ILE A 358 -1.59 51.82 37.45
N TYR A 359 -0.78 52.84 37.17
CA TYR A 359 0.04 52.91 35.97
C TYR A 359 1.16 51.85 35.97
N GLY A 360 1.75 51.56 37.14
CA GLY A 360 2.71 50.47 37.29
C GLY A 360 2.10 49.09 37.03
N VAL A 361 0.85 48.87 37.43
CA VAL A 361 0.12 47.62 37.14
C VAL A 361 -0.19 47.49 35.66
N ILE A 362 -0.64 48.57 34.99
CA ILE A 362 -0.91 48.59 33.54
C ILE A 362 0.39 48.37 32.74
N ASP A 363 1.52 48.94 33.17
CA ASP A 363 2.82 48.73 32.53
C ASP A 363 3.35 47.30 32.72
N GLU A 364 3.12 46.70 33.89
CA GLU A 364 3.40 45.28 34.12
C GLU A 364 2.53 44.39 33.22
N GLU A 365 1.23 44.67 33.09
CA GLU A 365 0.33 43.96 32.18
C GLU A 365 0.77 44.09 30.71
N ARG A 366 1.15 45.29 30.24
CA ARG A 366 1.72 45.50 28.91
C ARG A 366 3.02 44.72 28.71
N SER A 367 3.89 44.67 29.72
CA SER A 367 5.14 43.91 29.65
C SER A 367 4.90 42.40 29.56
N THR A 368 3.90 41.89 30.28
CA THR A 368 3.53 40.46 30.25
C THR A 368 2.85 40.07 28.95
N MET A 369 1.99 40.92 28.37
CA MET A 369 1.42 40.69 27.04
C MET A 369 2.49 40.68 25.96
N LYS A 370 3.45 41.61 26.02
CA LYS A 370 4.56 41.65 25.07
C LYS A 370 5.44 40.39 25.14
N ASN A 371 5.69 39.88 26.35
CA ASN A 371 6.42 38.62 26.53
C ASN A 371 5.62 37.40 26.01
N MET A 372 4.28 37.40 26.14
CA MET A 372 3.43 36.37 25.53
C MET A 372 3.41 36.46 24.01
N GLU A 373 3.39 37.66 23.44
CA GLU A 373 3.48 37.91 22.01
C GLU A 373 4.83 37.41 21.45
N ASP A 374 5.94 37.70 22.12
CA ASP A 374 7.27 37.21 21.74
C ASP A 374 7.39 35.67 21.80
N LEU A 375 6.65 35.01 22.70
CA LEU A 375 6.57 33.55 22.78
C LEU A 375 5.72 32.94 21.65
N LEU A 376 4.66 33.62 21.21
CA LEU A 376 3.81 33.19 20.10
C LEU A 376 4.50 33.33 18.74
N TYR A 377 5.47 34.24 18.61
CA TYR A 377 6.31 34.39 17.41
C TYR A 377 7.50 33.44 17.35
N GLN A 378 7.68 32.57 18.35
CA GLN A 378 8.76 31.57 18.35
C GLN A 378 8.32 30.35 17.53
N ASP A 379 8.94 30.13 16.36
CA ASP A 379 8.56 29.15 15.32
C ASP A 379 7.97 27.83 15.88
N SER A 380 6.71 27.60 15.54
CA SER A 380 5.94 26.37 15.77
C SER A 380 6.34 25.27 14.77
N PHE A 381 6.44 24.02 15.24
CA PHE A 381 6.84 22.88 14.41
C PHE A 381 5.66 22.07 13.84
N THR A 382 4.41 22.38 14.22
CA THR A 382 3.21 21.61 13.81
C THR A 382 2.01 22.50 13.48
N GLU A 383 1.16 22.06 12.56
CA GLU A 383 -0.07 22.77 12.12
C GLU A 383 -1.09 22.97 13.26
N GLU A 384 -1.15 22.02 14.21
CA GLU A 384 -1.95 22.17 15.44
C GLU A 384 -1.39 23.26 16.37
N SER A 385 -0.07 23.43 16.41
CA SER A 385 0.55 24.52 17.18
C SER A 385 0.35 25.88 16.50
N ASP A 386 0.24 25.94 15.18
CA ASP A 386 -0.13 27.16 14.44
C ASP A 386 -1.59 27.55 14.69
N ALA A 387 -2.51 26.58 14.72
CA ALA A 387 -3.91 26.83 15.05
C ALA A 387 -4.07 27.37 16.48
N PHE A 388 -3.35 26.78 17.44
CA PHE A 388 -3.33 27.26 18.82
C PHE A 388 -2.67 28.64 18.94
N ALA A 389 -1.57 28.90 18.22
CA ALA A 389 -0.92 30.22 18.20
C ALA A 389 -1.86 31.30 17.65
N ASN A 390 -2.60 30.99 16.59
CA ASN A 390 -3.61 31.90 16.03
C ASN A 390 -4.78 32.15 17.01
N GLU A 391 -5.26 31.11 17.70
CA GLU A 391 -6.30 31.28 18.72
C GLU A 391 -5.79 32.13 19.90
N GLN A 392 -4.56 31.90 20.36
CA GLN A 392 -3.94 32.68 21.43
C GLN A 392 -3.64 34.12 21.00
N ALA A 393 -3.25 34.35 19.75
CA ALA A 393 -3.09 35.70 19.21
C ALA A 393 -4.41 36.47 19.18
N SER A 394 -5.52 35.79 18.85
CA SER A 394 -6.86 36.41 18.89
C SER A 394 -7.32 36.74 20.32
N LYS A 395 -6.97 35.90 21.30
CA LYS A 395 -7.23 36.17 22.72
C LYS A 395 -6.35 37.31 23.25
N LEU A 396 -5.09 37.37 22.83
CA LEU A 396 -4.14 38.43 23.21
C LEU A 396 -4.55 39.79 22.63
N SER A 397 -5.06 39.83 21.39
CA SER A 397 -5.60 41.06 20.81
C SER A 397 -6.86 41.54 21.54
N SER A 398 -7.74 40.62 21.94
CA SER A 398 -8.90 40.94 22.78
C SER A 398 -8.49 41.46 24.17
N LEU A 399 -7.46 40.86 24.79
CA LEU A 399 -6.94 41.33 26.09
C LEU A 399 -6.33 42.73 25.97
N ARG A 400 -5.61 43.00 24.88
CA ARG A 400 -5.03 44.32 24.58
C ARG A 400 -6.11 45.38 24.42
N LEU A 401 -7.21 45.05 23.76
CA LEU A 401 -8.36 45.94 23.63
C LEU A 401 -8.97 46.25 25.00
N MET A 402 -9.15 45.24 25.85
CA MET A 402 -9.70 45.41 27.20
C MET A 402 -8.78 46.24 28.11
N VAL A 403 -7.45 46.06 28.02
CA VAL A 403 -6.50 46.87 28.81
C VAL A 403 -6.50 48.32 28.34
N ASN A 404 -6.51 48.57 27.03
CA ASN A 404 -6.65 49.93 26.51
C ASN A 404 -7.99 50.57 26.91
N GLU A 405 -9.08 49.80 26.94
CA GLU A 405 -10.39 50.27 27.41
C GLU A 405 -10.35 50.59 28.91
N SER A 406 -9.66 49.77 29.71
CA SER A 406 -9.46 50.02 31.15
C SER A 406 -8.62 51.27 31.43
N GLU A 407 -7.59 51.54 30.62
CA GLU A 407 -6.78 52.76 30.67
C GLU A 407 -7.66 53.98 30.36
N LEU A 408 -8.51 53.89 29.33
CA LEU A 408 -9.46 54.95 28.99
C LEU A 408 -10.47 55.22 30.11
N TYR A 409 -10.99 54.18 30.78
CA TYR A 409 -11.88 54.35 31.93
C TYR A 409 -11.16 55.00 33.12
N VAL A 410 -9.90 54.64 33.38
CA VAL A 410 -9.10 55.29 34.43
C VAL A 410 -8.87 56.76 34.09
N GLU A 411 -8.50 57.09 32.86
CA GLU A 411 -8.35 58.48 32.41
C GLU A 411 -9.66 59.29 32.52
N MET A 412 -10.81 58.66 32.23
CA MET A 412 -12.12 59.29 32.38
C MET A 412 -12.44 59.56 33.87
N LEU A 413 -12.17 58.59 34.74
CA LEU A 413 -12.36 58.73 36.18
C LEU A 413 -11.41 59.77 36.79
N GLU A 414 -10.18 59.88 36.31
CA GLU A 414 -9.24 60.93 36.70
C GLU A 414 -9.76 62.32 36.28
N ARG A 415 -10.23 62.46 35.02
CA ARG A 415 -10.87 63.70 34.57
C ARG A 415 -12.09 64.07 35.40
N ASP A 416 -12.93 63.10 35.76
CA ASP A 416 -14.13 63.36 36.57
C ASP A 416 -13.78 63.70 38.03
N LEU A 417 -12.73 63.08 38.58
CA LEU A 417 -12.18 63.45 39.89
C LEU A 417 -11.60 64.86 39.88
N ASP A 418 -10.88 65.24 38.84
CA ASP A 418 -10.33 66.60 38.71
C ASP A 418 -11.45 67.63 38.53
N LYS A 419 -12.47 67.36 37.70
CA LYS A 419 -13.67 68.20 37.63
C LYS A 419 -14.36 68.32 38.99
N ALA A 420 -14.48 67.23 39.75
CA ALA A 420 -15.08 67.25 41.07
C ALA A 420 -14.21 68.03 42.08
N ARG A 421 -12.88 67.96 41.96
CA ARG A 421 -11.94 68.77 42.76
C ARG A 421 -12.06 70.25 42.41
N ASP A 422 -12.08 70.61 41.14
CA ASP A 422 -12.24 71.98 40.67
C ASP A 422 -13.60 72.56 41.11
N LEU A 423 -14.67 71.77 41.01
CA LEU A 423 -15.99 72.15 41.54
C LEU A 423 -15.95 72.35 43.06
N ARG A 424 -15.29 71.46 43.80
CA ARG A 424 -15.13 71.60 45.25
C ARG A 424 -14.33 72.85 45.61
N GLU A 425 -13.22 73.10 44.93
CA GLU A 425 -12.36 74.27 45.13
C GLU A 425 -13.12 75.56 44.78
N ASN A 426 -13.87 75.57 43.69
CA ASN A 426 -14.71 76.71 43.28
C ASN A 426 -15.85 76.97 44.29
N LEU A 427 -16.50 75.92 44.79
CA LEU A 427 -17.52 76.04 45.84
C LEU A 427 -16.91 76.51 47.17
N GLU A 428 -15.76 75.98 47.56
CA GLU A 428 -15.04 76.39 48.76
C GLU A 428 -14.58 77.86 48.66
N TYR A 429 -14.07 78.27 47.50
CA TYR A 429 -13.73 79.66 47.19
C TYR A 429 -14.94 80.59 47.29
N LYS A 430 -16.08 80.21 46.70
CA LYS A 430 -17.36 80.95 46.82
C LYS A 430 -17.87 81.04 48.26
N LEU A 431 -17.62 80.00 49.08
CA LEU A 431 -18.02 79.96 50.49
C LEU A 431 -17.11 80.82 51.38
N LEU A 432 -15.82 80.89 51.04
CA LEU A 432 -14.81 81.72 51.70
C LEU A 432 -14.87 83.20 51.28
N HIS A 433 -15.39 83.50 50.08
CA HIS A 433 -15.49 84.85 49.51
C HIS A 433 -16.91 85.19 49.01
N PRO A 434 -17.91 85.32 49.93
CA PRO A 434 -19.29 85.63 49.55
C PRO A 434 -19.47 87.03 48.91
N ASP A 435 -18.54 87.95 49.13
CA ASP A 435 -18.58 89.31 48.56
C ASP A 435 -18.18 89.36 47.07
N ALA A 436 -17.59 88.28 46.51
CA ALA A 436 -17.19 88.20 45.09
C ALA A 436 -18.32 87.68 44.17
N ILE A 437 -19.43 87.21 44.73
CA ILE A 437 -20.55 86.62 43.99
C ILE A 437 -21.45 87.71 43.37
N ASP A 438 -21.45 88.92 43.92
CA ASP A 438 -22.32 90.02 43.45
C ASP A 438 -21.75 90.75 42.21
N GLU A 439 -20.47 90.54 41.84
CA GLU A 439 -19.83 91.22 40.70
C GLU A 439 -19.73 90.37 39.42
N THR A 440 -19.99 89.05 39.48
CA THR A 440 -19.79 88.13 38.33
C THR A 440 -21.07 87.74 37.58
N VAL A 441 -22.23 88.33 37.91
CA VAL A 441 -23.51 88.10 37.20
C VAL A 441 -23.60 88.89 35.88
N MET A 442 -22.56 89.64 35.49
CA MET A 442 -22.57 90.54 34.31
C MET A 442 -21.41 90.24 33.34
N GLY A 443 -21.33 89.03 32.80
CA GLY A 443 -20.33 88.67 31.78
C GLY A 443 -20.86 87.63 30.77
N GLU A 444 -21.45 88.09 29.67
CA GLU A 444 -22.01 87.32 28.53
C GLU A 444 -20.93 86.62 27.67
N GLY A 445 -19.95 85.92 28.25
CA GLY A 445 -18.80 85.39 27.51
C GLY A 445 -18.62 83.86 27.46
N GLU A 446 -19.16 83.11 28.42
CA GLU A 446 -18.90 81.66 28.53
C GLU A 446 -19.96 80.77 27.86
N ASP A 447 -21.20 81.24 27.71
CA ASP A 447 -22.29 80.45 27.09
C ASP A 447 -22.13 80.32 25.56
N ASP A 448 -21.49 81.29 24.89
CA ASP A 448 -21.37 81.33 23.42
C ASP A 448 -20.25 80.40 22.88
N ILE A 449 -19.24 80.11 23.71
CA ILE A 449 -18.12 79.23 23.34
C ILE A 449 -18.52 77.75 23.46
N LEU A 450 -19.25 77.39 24.53
CA LEU A 450 -19.77 76.03 24.73
C LEU A 450 -20.80 75.66 23.65
N ALA A 451 -21.67 76.59 23.28
CA ALA A 451 -22.65 76.37 22.21
C ALA A 451 -21.99 76.10 20.85
N SER A 452 -20.85 76.75 20.56
CA SER A 452 -20.11 76.53 19.31
C SER A 452 -19.42 75.16 19.25
N GLN A 453 -18.91 74.68 20.39
CA GLN A 453 -18.24 73.38 20.50
C GLN A 453 -19.25 72.22 20.42
N ASP A 454 -20.39 72.35 21.10
CA ASP A 454 -21.49 71.36 21.01
C ASP A 454 -22.03 71.24 19.58
N GLN A 455 -22.01 72.34 18.81
CA GLN A 455 -22.48 72.35 17.43
C GLN A 455 -21.49 71.66 16.46
N GLU A 456 -20.18 71.81 16.68
CA GLU A 456 -19.14 71.09 15.93
C GLU A 456 -19.14 69.58 16.26
N GLU A 457 -19.38 69.21 17.51
CA GLU A 457 -19.53 67.80 17.91
C GLU A 457 -20.77 67.14 17.29
N VAL A 458 -21.89 67.88 17.18
CA VAL A 458 -23.10 67.39 16.50
C VAL A 458 -22.88 67.24 14.99
N GLU A 459 -22.11 68.12 14.35
CA GLU A 459 -21.73 67.98 12.93
C GLU A 459 -20.81 66.78 12.72
N ASN A 460 -19.81 66.57 13.57
CA ASN A 460 -18.93 65.39 13.51
C ASN A 460 -19.71 64.07 13.72
N LEU A 461 -20.63 64.02 14.69
CA LEU A 461 -21.47 62.84 14.92
C LEU A 461 -22.43 62.57 13.76
N ARG A 462 -22.82 63.62 13.02
CA ARG A 462 -23.63 63.47 11.82
C ARG A 462 -22.80 62.93 10.66
N GLU A 463 -21.59 63.41 10.46
CA GLU A 463 -20.67 62.92 9.43
C GLU A 463 -20.32 61.44 9.66
N ILE A 464 -20.00 61.06 10.90
CA ILE A 464 -19.73 59.66 11.28
C ILE A 464 -20.96 58.77 11.03
N ASN A 465 -22.18 59.26 11.31
CA ASN A 465 -23.39 58.50 11.01
C ASN A 465 -23.64 58.36 9.51
N GLU A 466 -23.35 59.38 8.72
CA GLU A 466 -23.44 59.31 7.25
C GLU A 466 -22.42 58.30 6.70
N GLU A 467 -21.18 58.28 7.20
CA GLU A 467 -20.17 57.28 6.84
C GLU A 467 -20.59 55.85 7.24
N LEU A 468 -21.12 55.65 8.45
CA LEU A 468 -21.64 54.36 8.92
C LEU A 468 -22.83 53.87 8.08
N GLU A 469 -23.71 54.76 7.62
CA GLU A 469 -24.81 54.38 6.72
C GLU A 469 -24.30 53.97 5.33
N GLU A 470 -23.25 54.62 4.82
CA GLU A 470 -22.61 54.24 3.56
C GLU A 470 -21.89 52.89 3.67
N GLU A 471 -21.15 52.64 4.76
CA GLU A 471 -20.54 51.33 5.03
C GLU A 471 -21.59 50.24 5.18
N ARG A 472 -22.69 50.52 5.87
CA ARG A 472 -23.80 49.57 6.00
C ARG A 472 -24.39 49.23 4.63
N LYS A 473 -24.63 50.22 3.77
CA LYS A 473 -25.13 49.99 2.40
C LYS A 473 -24.15 49.15 1.57
N ARG A 474 -22.85 49.40 1.73
CA ARG A 474 -21.81 48.62 1.05
C ARG A 474 -21.78 47.17 1.53
N LEU A 475 -21.84 46.94 2.84
CA LEU A 475 -21.89 45.60 3.43
C LEU A 475 -23.17 44.84 3.05
N GLU A 476 -24.32 45.52 2.98
CA GLU A 476 -25.57 44.93 2.48
C GLU A 476 -25.47 44.51 1.00
N ALA A 477 -24.76 45.28 0.16
CA ALA A 477 -24.51 44.91 -1.23
C ALA A 477 -23.54 43.72 -1.36
N GLU A 478 -22.46 43.68 -0.57
CA GLU A 478 -21.53 42.54 -0.54
C GLU A 478 -22.20 41.25 -0.05
N LEU A 479 -23.14 41.34 0.90
CA LEU A 479 -23.97 40.21 1.34
C LEU A 479 -24.90 39.69 0.23
N PHE A 480 -25.49 40.60 -0.56
CA PHE A 480 -26.37 40.23 -1.67
C PHE A 480 -25.59 39.51 -2.77
N ASP A 481 -24.40 40.00 -3.13
CA ASP A 481 -23.50 39.33 -4.08
C ASP A 481 -23.05 37.94 -3.57
N GLY A 482 -22.80 37.81 -2.26
CA GLY A 482 -22.51 36.51 -1.64
C GLY A 482 -23.67 35.51 -1.72
N GLN A 483 -24.91 36.01 -1.68
CA GLN A 483 -26.11 35.18 -1.81
C GLN A 483 -26.28 34.68 -3.26
N ASP A 484 -26.02 35.50 -4.26
CA ASP A 484 -26.03 35.09 -5.68
C ASP A 484 -24.95 34.03 -5.97
N GLN A 485 -23.75 34.16 -5.39
CA GLN A 485 -22.71 33.13 -5.48
C GLN A 485 -23.12 31.81 -4.83
N SER A 486 -23.87 31.87 -3.71
CA SER A 486 -24.42 30.68 -3.06
C SER A 486 -25.43 29.95 -3.95
N GLU A 487 -26.31 30.68 -4.65
CA GLU A 487 -27.25 30.08 -5.60
C GLU A 487 -26.55 29.45 -6.82
N GLU A 488 -25.49 30.08 -7.32
CA GLU A 488 -24.67 29.49 -8.39
C GLU A 488 -23.97 28.22 -7.94
N PHE A 489 -23.47 28.19 -6.70
CA PHE A 489 -22.88 27.00 -6.11
C PHE A 489 -23.89 25.86 -5.99
N GLU A 490 -25.12 26.13 -5.56
CA GLU A 490 -26.19 25.12 -5.53
C GLU A 490 -26.52 24.57 -6.93
N LYS A 491 -26.56 25.44 -7.96
CA LYS A 491 -26.78 25.02 -9.35
C LYS A 491 -25.65 24.13 -9.85
N LEU A 492 -24.40 24.45 -9.51
CA LEU A 492 -23.23 23.63 -9.85
C LEU A 492 -23.26 22.28 -9.12
N GLN A 493 -23.63 22.27 -7.83
CA GLN A 493 -23.76 21.05 -7.05
C GLN A 493 -24.83 20.11 -7.63
N LYS A 494 -25.97 20.65 -8.09
CA LYS A 494 -27.00 19.87 -8.79
C LYS A 494 -26.47 19.28 -10.10
N LYS A 495 -25.73 20.05 -10.89
CA LYS A 495 -25.10 19.55 -12.14
C LYS A 495 -24.07 18.46 -11.88
N ILE A 496 -23.27 18.56 -10.81
CA ILE A 496 -22.31 17.51 -10.43
C ILE A 496 -23.05 16.21 -10.11
N LYS A 497 -24.10 16.26 -9.28
CA LYS A 497 -24.94 15.08 -8.97
C LYS A 497 -25.57 14.45 -10.22
N GLU A 498 -26.02 15.25 -11.17
CA GLU A 498 -26.54 14.74 -12.45
C GLU A 498 -25.46 14.06 -13.30
N LEU A 499 -24.23 14.59 -13.30
CA LEU A 499 -23.10 13.99 -14.02
C LEU A 499 -22.66 12.68 -13.37
N ASP A 500 -22.60 12.61 -12.03
CA ASP A 500 -22.27 11.39 -11.31
C ASP A 500 -23.28 10.27 -11.59
N SER A 501 -24.58 10.58 -11.58
CA SER A 501 -25.63 9.63 -11.94
C SER A 501 -25.49 9.14 -13.39
N LYS A 502 -25.11 10.02 -14.32
CA LYS A 502 -24.82 9.62 -15.71
C LYS A 502 -23.60 8.69 -15.78
N ILE A 503 -22.53 8.99 -15.06
CA ILE A 503 -21.32 8.16 -15.01
C ILE A 503 -21.67 6.76 -14.48
N GLU A 504 -22.42 6.67 -13.39
CA GLU A 504 -22.87 5.40 -12.81
C GLU A 504 -23.71 4.60 -13.82
N SER A 505 -24.63 5.27 -14.53
CA SER A 505 -25.45 4.61 -15.56
C SER A 505 -24.62 4.09 -16.74
N VAL A 506 -23.56 4.79 -17.12
CA VAL A 506 -22.65 4.39 -18.19
C VAL A 506 -21.75 3.24 -17.74
N GLN A 507 -21.21 3.30 -16.53
CA GLN A 507 -20.43 2.21 -15.93
C GLN A 507 -21.26 0.93 -15.87
N LYS A 508 -22.51 1.02 -15.42
CA LYS A 508 -23.42 -0.14 -15.38
C LYS A 508 -23.66 -0.72 -16.78
N LYS A 509 -23.93 0.13 -17.79
CA LYS A 509 -24.08 -0.33 -19.18
C LYS A 509 -22.81 -0.96 -19.74
N TYR A 510 -21.64 -0.47 -19.34
CA TYR A 510 -20.36 -1.00 -19.76
C TYR A 510 -20.13 -2.40 -19.16
N VAL A 511 -20.42 -2.59 -17.86
CA VAL A 511 -20.38 -3.91 -17.21
C VAL A 511 -21.37 -4.87 -17.86
N GLU A 512 -22.61 -4.45 -18.13
CA GLU A 512 -23.60 -5.29 -18.82
C GLU A 512 -23.14 -5.68 -20.24
N MET A 513 -22.42 -4.79 -20.94
CA MET A 513 -21.81 -5.10 -22.22
C MET A 513 -20.66 -6.11 -22.09
N GLU A 514 -19.78 -5.96 -21.11
CA GLU A 514 -18.71 -6.92 -20.82
C GLU A 514 -19.28 -8.30 -20.45
N GLU A 515 -20.30 -8.36 -19.61
CA GLU A 515 -21.01 -9.59 -19.27
C GLU A 515 -21.62 -10.25 -20.51
N ARG A 516 -22.26 -9.48 -21.40
CA ARG A 516 -22.79 -9.99 -22.67
C ARG A 516 -21.69 -10.50 -23.60
N TYR A 517 -20.56 -9.80 -23.68
CA TYR A 517 -19.43 -10.25 -24.48
C TYR A 517 -18.83 -11.54 -23.92
N LEU A 518 -18.63 -11.64 -22.61
CA LEU A 518 -18.14 -12.84 -21.94
C LEU A 518 -19.12 -14.01 -22.13
N ALA A 519 -20.42 -13.78 -21.98
CA ALA A 519 -21.44 -14.79 -22.21
C ALA A 519 -21.46 -15.28 -23.67
N ALA A 520 -21.31 -14.37 -24.64
CA ALA A 520 -21.21 -14.74 -26.06
C ALA A 520 -19.92 -15.52 -26.38
N LEU A 521 -18.82 -15.22 -25.68
CA LEU A 521 -17.55 -15.93 -25.83
C LEU A 521 -17.66 -17.36 -25.27
N MET A 522 -18.26 -17.52 -24.09
CA MET A 522 -18.52 -18.83 -23.48
C MET A 522 -19.50 -19.68 -24.31
N ALA A 523 -20.60 -19.08 -24.81
CA ALA A 523 -21.56 -19.80 -25.66
C ALA A 523 -20.98 -20.28 -27.00
N LYS A 524 -19.87 -19.67 -27.46
CA LYS A 524 -19.15 -20.08 -28.66
C LYS A 524 -18.15 -21.21 -28.37
N GLU A 525 -17.63 -21.31 -27.14
CA GLU A 525 -16.84 -22.45 -26.68
C GLU A 525 -17.70 -23.70 -26.44
N ASP A 526 -18.95 -23.55 -25.99
CA ASP A 526 -19.86 -24.68 -25.73
C ASP A 526 -20.47 -25.32 -27.00
N ASN A 527 -20.38 -24.66 -28.15
CA ASN A 527 -20.93 -25.15 -29.44
C ASN A 527 -19.86 -25.78 -30.37
N LEU A 528 -18.67 -26.06 -29.83
CA LEU A 528 -17.57 -26.82 -30.46
C LEU A 528 -17.36 -28.13 -29.70
#